data_AF-A0A5K0W9Y0-F1
#
_entry.id   AF-A0A5K0W9Y0-F1
#
_cell.length_a   1.000
_cell.length_b   1.000
_cell.length_c   1.000
_cell.angle_alpha   90.00
_cell.angle_beta   90.00
_cell.angle_gamma   90.00
#
_symmetry.space_group_name_H-M   'P 1'
#
loop_
_entity.id
_entity.type
_entity.pdbx_description
1 polymer ?
#
loop_
_entity_poly.entity_id
_entity_poly.type
_entity_poly.pdbx_seq_one_letter_code
_entity_poly.pdbx_strand_id
1 'polypeptide(L)'
;SRPTGSLGHFVVERDSPQTQDVILRGKYGAEDIALSALLGPLCNYEEGCLFPGHVLMKLCVAKPGSSAVLQFDCRVSGENESNFSIQKALYHEDFNSLSSCKYRGPQY
;
A
#
# COMPACT_ATOMS: atom_id res chain seq x y z
N SER A 1 -2.61 3.36 22.23
CA SER A 1 -2.19 2.72 20.98
C SER A 1 -2.98 1.42 20.84
N ARG A 2 -3.57 1.16 19.67
CA ARG A 2 -4.21 -0.13 19.38
C ARG A 2 -3.12 -1.21 19.25
N PRO A 3 -3.36 -2.50 19.54
CA PRO A 3 -2.34 -3.52 19.40
C PRO A 3 -1.91 -3.63 17.93
N THR A 4 -0.61 -3.84 17.69
CA THR A 4 -0.08 -4.32 16.40
C THR A 4 -0.73 -5.67 16.10
N GLY A 5 -1.71 -5.69 15.19
CA GLY A 5 -2.34 -6.92 14.72
C GLY A 5 -1.51 -7.59 13.62
N SER A 6 -1.67 -8.89 13.47
CA SER A 6 -1.26 -9.61 12.26
C SER A 6 -2.47 -9.82 11.35
N LEU A 7 -2.30 -9.53 10.06
CA LEU A 7 -3.27 -9.81 9.02
C LEU A 7 -2.62 -10.79 8.04
N GLY A 8 -2.79 -12.09 8.29
CA GLY A 8 -2.10 -13.13 7.54
C GLY A 8 -0.58 -12.98 7.62
N HIS A 9 0.07 -12.76 6.48
CA HIS A 9 1.52 -12.57 6.38
C HIS A 9 1.99 -11.15 6.70
N PHE A 10 1.08 -10.24 7.04
CA PHE A 10 1.38 -8.84 7.32
C PHE A 10 1.32 -8.54 8.82
N VAL A 11 2.24 -7.72 9.28
CA VAL A 11 2.24 -7.05 10.57
C VAL A 11 1.89 -5.58 10.33
N VAL A 12 0.95 -5.05 11.12
CA VAL A 12 0.63 -3.63 11.12
C VAL A 12 1.73 -2.89 11.88
N GLU A 13 2.53 -2.06 11.19
CA GLU A 13 3.52 -1.19 11.82
C GLU A 13 2.91 0.12 12.31
N ARG A 14 1.95 0.65 11.56
CA ARG A 14 1.24 1.89 11.91
C ARG A 14 -0.22 1.79 11.47
N ASP A 15 -1.10 2.27 12.33
CA ASP A 15 -2.51 2.51 12.07
C ASP A 15 -2.88 3.75 12.90
N SER A 16 -2.81 4.94 12.27
CA SER A 16 -3.01 6.22 12.94
C SER A 16 -4.35 6.84 12.51
N PRO A 17 -5.36 6.90 13.40
CA PRO A 17 -6.64 7.50 13.08
C PRO A 17 -6.56 8.99 12.72
N GLN A 18 -5.57 9.71 13.26
CA GLN A 18 -5.41 11.16 13.06
C GLN A 18 -4.92 11.49 11.64
N THR A 19 -3.98 10.72 11.15
CA THR A 19 -3.35 10.91 9.83
C THR A 19 -3.95 10.00 8.76
N GLN A 20 -4.81 9.06 9.17
CA GLN A 20 -5.47 8.07 8.32
C GLN A 20 -4.47 7.26 7.49
N ASP A 21 -3.23 7.13 7.97
CA ASP A 21 -2.19 6.32 7.34
C ASP A 21 -2.07 4.95 8.02
N VAL A 22 -2.02 3.92 7.19
CA VAL A 22 -1.76 2.55 7.59
C VAL A 22 -0.49 2.08 6.90
N ILE A 23 0.42 1.48 7.67
CA ILE A 23 1.65 0.89 7.17
C ILE A 23 1.68 -0.58 7.59
N LEU A 24 1.76 -1.46 6.60
CA LEU A 24 1.88 -2.90 6.78
C LEU A 24 3.23 -3.37 6.25
N ARG A 25 3.83 -4.34 6.95
CA ARG A 25 4.98 -5.09 6.44
C ARG A 25 4.72 -6.57 6.49
N GLY A 26 5.11 -7.27 5.46
CA GLY A 26 4.95 -8.71 5.38
C GLY A 26 6.05 -9.35 4.56
N LYS A 27 5.98 -10.67 4.50
CA LYS A 27 6.81 -11.48 3.61
C LYS A 27 5.93 -12.42 2.82
N TYR A 28 6.24 -12.60 1.54
CA TYR A 28 5.63 -13.63 0.72
C TYR A 28 6.72 -14.47 0.06
N GLY A 29 6.81 -15.74 0.47
CA GLY A 29 7.98 -16.56 0.16
C GLY A 29 9.25 -15.91 0.73
N ALA A 30 10.17 -15.52 -0.16
CA ALA A 30 11.42 -14.86 0.22
C ALA A 30 11.41 -13.34 -0.01
N GLU A 31 10.33 -12.79 -0.58
CA GLU A 31 10.22 -11.36 -0.89
C GLU A 31 9.69 -10.58 0.30
N ASP A 32 10.26 -9.39 0.51
CA ASP A 32 9.79 -8.43 1.50
C ASP A 32 8.76 -7.51 0.86
N ILE A 33 7.63 -7.35 1.53
CA ILE A 33 6.51 -6.54 1.07
C ILE A 33 6.27 -5.41 2.08
N ALA A 34 6.27 -4.18 1.58
CA ALA A 34 5.84 -3.01 2.34
C ALA A 34 4.63 -2.38 1.66
N LEU A 35 3.60 -2.08 2.44
CA LEU A 35 2.38 -1.46 1.97
C LEU A 35 2.10 -0.22 2.82
N SER A 36 1.88 0.91 2.17
CA SER A 36 1.40 2.13 2.82
C SER A 36 0.09 2.55 2.17
N ALA A 37 -0.89 2.91 2.98
CA ALA A 37 -2.19 3.35 2.50
C ALA A 37 -2.60 4.62 3.24
N LEU A 38 -3.09 5.60 2.48
CA LEU A 38 -3.82 6.74 3.00
C LEU A 38 -5.30 6.44 2.80
N LEU A 39 -5.98 6.18 3.92
CA LEU A 39 -7.42 6.03 3.94
C LEU A 39 -8.01 7.42 3.74
N GLY A 40 -8.91 7.59 2.77
CA GLY A 40 -9.71 8.80 2.69
C GLY A 40 -10.53 9.01 3.96
N PRO A 41 -11.25 10.15 4.09
CA PRO A 41 -12.18 10.35 5.17
C PRO A 41 -13.08 9.12 5.28
N LEU A 42 -13.12 8.51 6.47
CA LEU A 42 -14.11 7.47 6.75
C LEU A 42 -15.47 8.15 6.55
N CYS A 43 -16.20 7.78 5.50
CA CYS A 43 -17.61 8.14 5.42
C CYS A 43 -18.25 7.60 6.70
N ASN A 44 -19.03 8.43 7.38
CA ASN A 44 -19.62 8.08 8.66
C ASN A 44 -20.28 6.70 8.54
N TYR A 45 -19.88 5.76 9.42
CA TYR A 45 -20.39 4.39 9.46
C TYR A 45 -21.93 4.32 9.53
N GLU A 46 -22.62 5.43 9.84
CA GLU A 46 -24.08 5.53 9.89
C GLU A 46 -24.77 5.49 8.52
N GLU A 47 -24.07 5.76 7.42
CA GLU A 47 -24.65 5.75 6.06
C GLU A 47 -24.43 4.44 5.29
N GLY A 48 -23.97 3.38 5.95
CA GLY A 48 -23.81 2.06 5.32
C GLY A 48 -22.63 1.95 4.35
N CYS A 49 -21.78 2.98 4.24
CA CYS A 49 -20.52 2.91 3.51
C CYS A 49 -19.50 2.06 4.29
N LEU A 50 -19.26 0.84 3.84
CA LEU A 50 -18.32 -0.10 4.48
C LEU A 50 -16.85 0.19 4.17
N PHE A 51 -16.58 1.10 3.22
CA PHE A 51 -15.23 1.36 2.71
C PHE A 51 -14.90 2.86 2.72
N PRO A 52 -13.64 3.24 3.00
CA PRO A 52 -13.17 4.60 2.74
C PRO A 52 -13.33 4.84 1.23
N GLY A 53 -14.13 5.83 0.84
CA GLY A 53 -14.58 6.00 -0.54
C GLY A 53 -13.44 6.02 -1.58
N HIS A 54 -12.25 6.47 -1.17
CA HIS A 54 -11.03 6.33 -1.95
C HIS A 54 -9.81 6.08 -1.03
N VAL A 55 -9.09 4.98 -1.27
CA VAL A 55 -7.80 4.69 -0.63
C VAL A 55 -6.70 4.85 -1.67
N LEU A 56 -5.68 5.62 -1.32
CA LEU A 56 -4.44 5.70 -2.09
C LEU A 56 -3.42 4.78 -1.44
N MET A 57 -2.91 3.83 -2.20
CA MET A 57 -2.02 2.80 -1.68
C MET A 57 -0.71 2.76 -2.47
N LYS A 58 0.39 2.54 -1.79
CA LYS A 58 1.67 2.19 -2.40
C LYS A 58 2.14 0.83 -1.90
N LEU A 59 2.45 -0.05 -2.84
CA LEU A 59 2.97 -1.38 -2.58
C LEU A 59 4.41 -1.47 -3.07
N CYS A 60 5.34 -1.79 -2.20
CA CYS A 60 6.75 -2.01 -2.54
C CYS A 60 7.09 -3.48 -2.34
N VAL A 61 7.75 -4.07 -3.33
CA VAL A 61 8.24 -5.45 -3.29
C VAL A 61 9.75 -5.43 -3.47
N ALA A 62 10.45 -6.06 -2.54
CA ALA A 62 11.90 -6.21 -2.57
C ALA A 62 12.27 -7.69 -2.61
N LYS A 63 13.24 -8.02 -3.48
CA LYS A 63 13.77 -9.37 -3.61
C LYS A 63 14.95 -9.59 -2.67
N PRO A 64 15.11 -10.80 -2.11
CA PRO A 64 16.24 -11.11 -1.26
C PRO A 64 17.55 -10.96 -2.06
N GLY A 65 18.54 -10.31 -1.46
CA GLY A 65 19.85 -10.08 -2.10
C GLY A 65 19.85 -9.01 -3.20
N SER A 66 18.74 -8.30 -3.42
CA SER A 66 18.67 -7.15 -4.32
C SER A 66 18.40 -5.86 -3.55
N SER A 67 19.10 -4.78 -3.90
CA SER A 67 18.78 -3.42 -3.45
C SER A 67 17.56 -2.83 -4.18
N ALA A 68 17.15 -3.48 -5.27
CA ALA A 68 16.11 -2.95 -6.13
C ALA A 68 14.71 -3.19 -5.56
N VAL A 69 13.82 -2.25 -5.84
CA VAL A 69 12.43 -2.26 -5.36
C VAL A 69 11.49 -2.01 -6.52
N LEU A 70 10.43 -2.82 -6.59
CA LEU A 70 9.29 -2.57 -7.46
C LEU A 70 8.19 -1.91 -6.64
N GLN A 71 7.86 -0.66 -6.97
CA GLN A 71 6.78 0.09 -6.35
C GLN A 71 5.56 0.11 -7.28
N PHE A 72 4.38 -0.08 -6.72
CA PHE A 72 3.11 0.08 -7.38
C PHE A 72 2.31 1.18 -6.68
N ASP A 73 1.86 2.17 -7.44
CA ASP A 73 0.87 3.13 -6.98
C ASP A 73 -0.51 2.55 -7.33
N CYS A 74 -1.33 2.32 -6.32
CA CYS A 74 -2.62 1.66 -6.43
C CYS A 74 -3.74 2.57 -5.89
N ARG A 75 -4.94 2.39 -6.44
CA ARG A 75 -6.16 2.98 -5.90
C ARG A 75 -7.13 1.87 -5.55
N VAL A 76 -7.69 1.92 -4.35
CA VAL A 76 -8.79 1.07 -3.93
C VAL A 76 -10.04 1.93 -3.79
N SER A 77 -11.14 1.46 -4.35
CA SER A 77 -12.44 2.12 -4.33
C SER A 77 -13.54 1.08 -4.29
N GLY A 78 -14.64 1.36 -3.61
CA GLY A 78 -15.75 0.44 -3.55
C GLY A 78 -16.83 0.96 -2.61
N GLU A 79 -18.09 0.71 -2.96
CA GLU A 79 -19.23 0.99 -2.08
C GLU A 79 -19.68 -0.30 -1.38
N ASN A 80 -19.79 -1.40 -2.13
CA ASN A 80 -20.19 -2.73 -1.63
C ASN A 80 -19.09 -3.79 -1.74
N GLU A 81 -18.20 -3.67 -2.74
CA GLU A 81 -17.06 -4.56 -2.95
C GLU A 81 -15.81 -3.72 -3.22
N SER A 82 -14.66 -4.14 -2.67
CA SER A 82 -13.41 -3.44 -2.89
C SER A 82 -12.88 -3.72 -4.30
N ASN A 83 -12.93 -2.72 -5.19
CA ASN A 83 -12.23 -2.74 -6.46
C ASN A 83 -10.81 -2.17 -6.29
N PHE A 84 -9.83 -2.77 -6.96
CA PHE A 84 -8.45 -2.32 -6.94
C PHE A 84 -7.95 -2.03 -8.35
N SER A 85 -7.11 -1.01 -8.49
CA SER A 85 -6.45 -0.68 -9.75
C SER A 85 -5.00 -0.29 -9.52
N ILE A 86 -4.12 -0.78 -10.38
CA ILE A 86 -2.70 -0.36 -10.42
C ILE A 86 -2.62 0.84 -11.36
N GLN A 87 -2.30 2.00 -10.81
CA GLN A 87 -2.17 3.25 -11.55
C GLN A 87 -0.77 3.40 -12.14
N LYS A 88 0.25 2.86 -11.45
CA LYS A 88 1.64 2.96 -11.88
C LYS A 88 2.46 1.80 -11.36
N ALA A 89 3.46 1.38 -12.14
CA ALA A 89 4.52 0.48 -11.70
C ALA A 89 5.88 1.16 -11.93
N LEU A 90 6.72 1.15 -10.89
CA LEU A 90 7.97 1.88 -10.82
C LEU A 90 9.09 0.96 -10.36
N TYR A 91 10.18 0.92 -11.12
CA TYR A 91 11.37 0.19 -10.71
C TYR A 91 12.43 1.17 -10.18
N HIS A 92 12.94 0.86 -8.99
CA HIS A 92 14.01 1.58 -8.32
C HIS A 92 15.21 0.65 -8.18
N GLU A 93 16.38 1.08 -8.66
CA GLU A 93 17.62 0.25 -8.65
C GLU A 93 18.20 0.08 -7.24
N ASP A 94 17.93 1.04 -6.36
CA ASP A 94 18.31 1.02 -4.95
C ASP A 94 17.19 1.62 -4.07
N PHE A 95 17.08 1.18 -2.82
CA PHE A 95 16.17 1.73 -1.82
C PHE A 95 16.38 3.24 -1.63
N ASN A 96 17.63 3.72 -1.73
CA ASN A 96 17.94 5.15 -1.61
C ASN A 96 17.51 5.96 -2.84
N SER A 97 17.19 5.30 -3.96
CA SER A 97 16.79 5.93 -5.23
C SER A 97 15.28 6.10 -5.39
N LEU A 98 14.51 6.01 -4.29
CA LEU A 98 13.05 6.23 -4.29
C LEU A 98 12.64 7.61 -4.88
N SER A 99 13.59 8.55 -5.02
CA SER A 99 13.41 9.86 -5.66
C SER A 99 13.73 9.91 -7.17
N SER A 100 14.53 8.97 -7.71
CA SER A 100 14.96 8.95 -9.12
C SER A 100 14.47 7.68 -9.82
N CYS A 101 13.22 7.70 -10.29
CA CYS A 101 12.64 6.53 -10.95
C CYS A 101 12.97 6.50 -12.45
N LYS A 102 13.57 5.41 -12.94
CA LYS A 102 13.97 5.25 -14.36
C LYS A 102 12.91 4.58 -15.23
N TYR A 103 12.05 3.74 -14.65
CA TYR A 103 10.98 3.04 -15.38
C TYR A 103 9.61 3.47 -14.85
N ARG A 104 8.78 4.12 -15.68
CA ARG A 104 7.45 4.61 -15.28
C ARG A 104 6.30 3.65 -15.59
N GLY A 105 6.62 2.42 -15.97
CA GLY A 105 5.62 1.45 -16.43
C GLY A 105 5.29 1.64 -17.92
N PRO A 106 4.55 0.68 -18.49
CA PRO A 106 4.02 0.80 -19.85
C PRO A 106 2.96 1.90 -19.90
N GLN A 107 3.03 2.75 -20.94
CA GLN A 107 1.93 3.65 -21.31
C GLN A 107 1.04 2.89 -22.28
N TYR A 108 -0.25 2.75 -21.94
CA TYR A 108 -1.26 2.13 -22.79
C TYR A 108 -2.15 3.20 -23.43
#